data_AF-C3ZAS6-F1
#
_entry.id   AF-C3ZAS6-F1
#
_cell.length_a   1.000
_cell.length_b   1.000
_cell.length_c   1.000
_cell.angle_alpha   90.00
_cell.angle_beta   90.00
_cell.angle_gamma   90.00
#
_symmetry.space_group_name_H-M   'P 1'
#
loop_
_entity.id
_entity.type
_entity.pdbx_description
1 polymer ?
#
loop_
_entity_poly.entity_id
_entity_poly.type
_entity_poly.pdbx_seq_one_letter_code
_entity_poly.pdbx_strand_id
1 'polypeptide(L)'
;MLVGSDLLVMFSPMKKGPPQVKWLADCYHAGKSAAQRRQIQKRFMSGELRIVVATVAFGMGLDKSDVRAIIHYNMPKSFENYVQEIGRAGRDGEPSHCHLFLNADGSDLCELRRHTYGNSVDRTTVKKLLRKVFPRCRCREKLRQQRERERAAQVQEPEFEEDGIDYAMLSEDANTPAQVSTGLDNDQNTASAVCNHETADSSEAPLPCSCPGHVVAVPVEAAVQALDMTEEGIATLLCYLELHQRKWIEVLQPIRAFCTIQFYGGPGLLRQLARTNPIIAAAVAMGRKKGVDHSASNRLEFNVVELADRMGWELEPVRRDIRALKWKRTNTGGGEMPETNSEAFETTVLSVIGYQRTGLLAEFTDVSFLLRAPGDLTDDQLDEVSDFLYGRVESQERTELRQLKAVFQALTDVSHDEFWHCAEEVDRARSEQLKVTLREYFEKEPTLNVSSDSCGEEQEEQVPLKNEGQVRADIRSFVCLHHDRNFTGRAIARIFHGITSPCYPAQVWGRDRRYWRSHLDVDFNQLRRLAVEELVRIRIDKNNNTTCNQSSRVGETTPRAGRDYDLTLPCPTSNTNAAVSNMYICVRQRHLQGSARTAHSSIGIS
;
A
#
# COMPACT_ATOMS: atom_id res chain seq x y z
N MET A 1 -22.35 8.08 -2.34
CA MET A 1 -22.54 6.72 -2.85
C MET A 1 -21.68 5.79 -2.00
N LEU A 2 -22.25 4.69 -1.53
CA LEU A 2 -21.53 3.61 -0.87
C LEU A 2 -21.54 2.48 -1.91
N VAL A 3 -20.38 2.12 -2.45
CA VAL A 3 -20.25 1.22 -3.61
C VAL A 3 -19.30 0.10 -3.19
N GLY A 4 -19.69 -1.16 -3.38
CA GLY A 4 -18.89 -2.34 -2.98
C GLY A 4 -18.89 -2.63 -1.46
N SER A 5 -19.92 -2.16 -0.74
CA SER A 5 -20.09 -2.37 0.70
C SER A 5 -21.47 -2.97 0.99
N ASP A 6 -21.47 -4.17 1.55
CA ASP A 6 -22.66 -4.96 1.88
C ASP A 6 -23.60 -4.12 2.77
N LEU A 7 -24.86 -4.01 2.35
CA LEU A 7 -25.87 -3.17 3.00
C LEU A 7 -26.72 -4.04 3.94
N LEU A 8 -26.62 -3.74 5.23
CA LEU A 8 -27.23 -4.46 6.33
C LEU A 8 -28.39 -3.64 6.91
N VAL A 9 -29.61 -4.18 6.91
CA VAL A 9 -30.77 -3.53 7.52
C VAL A 9 -31.12 -4.25 8.82
N MET A 10 -30.97 -3.56 9.95
CA MET A 10 -31.19 -4.11 11.28
C MET A 10 -32.50 -3.61 11.89
N PHE A 11 -33.28 -4.50 12.48
CA PHE A 11 -34.59 -4.22 13.08
C PHE A 11 -34.58 -4.43 14.60
N SER A 12 -35.05 -3.44 15.34
CA SER A 12 -35.30 -3.46 16.78
C SER A 12 -36.80 -3.29 17.06
N PRO A 13 -37.36 -3.87 18.14
CA PRO A 13 -38.65 -3.43 18.65
C PRO A 13 -38.58 -1.97 19.13
N MET A 14 -39.72 -1.27 19.09
CA MET A 14 -39.85 0.06 19.71
C MET A 14 -40.30 -0.07 21.17
N LYS A 15 -39.90 0.88 22.03
CA LYS A 15 -40.50 1.00 23.37
C LYS A 15 -41.92 1.58 23.27
N LYS A 16 -42.83 0.99 24.04
CA LYS A 16 -44.30 1.18 24.08
C LYS A 16 -44.82 2.52 23.52
N GLY A 17 -45.55 2.44 22.42
CA GLY A 17 -46.40 3.48 21.84
C GLY A 17 -47.62 2.84 21.15
N PRO A 18 -48.61 3.62 20.67
CA PRO A 18 -49.81 3.07 20.03
C PRO A 18 -49.48 2.25 18.77
N PRO A 19 -50.37 1.34 18.33
CA PRO A 19 -50.09 0.32 17.29
C PRO A 19 -50.06 0.87 15.85
N GLN A 20 -49.49 2.06 15.66
CA GLN A 20 -49.11 2.55 14.34
C GLN A 20 -47.64 2.20 14.08
N VAL A 21 -47.44 1.36 13.05
CA VAL A 21 -46.12 0.92 12.59
C VAL A 21 -45.39 2.09 11.91
N LYS A 22 -44.84 3.01 12.71
CA LYS A 22 -43.96 4.06 12.18
C LYS A 22 -42.64 3.44 11.74
N TRP A 23 -42.41 3.42 10.44
CA TRP A 23 -41.17 3.01 9.80
C TRP A 23 -40.05 4.04 10.05
N LEU A 24 -39.61 4.13 11.29
CA LEU A 24 -38.49 4.99 11.71
C LEU A 24 -37.18 4.31 11.30
N ALA A 25 -36.64 4.76 10.17
CA ALA A 25 -35.37 4.33 9.61
C ALA A 25 -34.35 5.48 9.55
N ASP A 26 -33.08 5.18 9.78
CA ASP A 26 -31.95 6.11 9.60
C ASP A 26 -30.75 5.32 9.05
N CYS A 27 -29.83 5.99 8.36
CA CYS A 27 -28.69 5.31 7.72
C CYS A 27 -27.40 5.42 8.55
N TYR A 28 -26.55 4.39 8.56
CA TYR A 28 -25.28 4.41 9.28
C TYR A 28 -24.11 4.05 8.35
N HIS A 29 -23.22 5.01 8.12
CA HIS A 29 -22.04 4.81 7.28
C HIS A 29 -20.91 5.78 7.67
N ALA A 30 -19.66 5.45 7.29
CA ALA A 30 -18.48 6.24 7.62
C ALA A 30 -18.56 7.72 7.17
N GLY A 31 -19.29 7.99 6.08
CA GLY A 31 -19.53 9.35 5.57
C GLY A 31 -20.45 10.26 6.41
N LYS A 32 -21.10 9.77 7.47
CA LYS A 32 -21.78 10.65 8.46
C LYS A 32 -20.79 11.15 9.51
N SER A 33 -21.03 12.33 10.09
CA SER A 33 -20.17 12.87 11.15
C SER A 33 -20.21 12.00 12.41
N ALA A 34 -19.14 12.04 13.22
CA ALA A 34 -19.08 11.25 14.47
C ALA A 34 -20.24 11.56 15.42
N ALA A 35 -20.70 12.82 15.48
CA ALA A 35 -21.87 13.20 16.27
C ALA A 35 -23.17 12.57 15.74
N GLN A 36 -23.39 12.59 14.42
CA GLN A 36 -24.55 11.94 13.80
C GLN A 36 -24.54 10.43 14.03
N ARG A 37 -23.39 9.76 13.87
CA ARG A 37 -23.24 8.32 14.13
C ARG A 37 -23.60 7.97 15.57
N ARG A 38 -23.08 8.72 16.56
CA ARG A 38 -23.43 8.57 17.98
C ARG A 38 -24.93 8.78 18.26
N GLN A 39 -25.55 9.78 17.63
CA GLN A 39 -26.99 10.06 17.79
C GLN A 39 -27.86 8.93 17.25
N ILE A 40 -27.54 8.40 16.06
CA ILE A 40 -28.27 7.29 15.43
C ILE A 40 -28.12 6.02 16.26
N GLN A 41 -26.90 5.70 16.67
CA GLN A 41 -26.64 4.56 17.56
C GLN A 41 -27.42 4.69 18.88
N LYS A 42 -27.40 5.86 19.55
CA LYS A 42 -28.16 6.09 20.78
C LYS A 42 -29.67 5.84 20.60
N ARG A 43 -30.27 6.34 19.52
CA ARG A 43 -31.70 6.16 19.21
C ARG A 43 -32.06 4.70 18.92
N PHE A 44 -31.16 3.95 18.27
CA PHE A 44 -31.36 2.52 18.05
C PHE A 44 -31.25 1.71 19.35
N MET A 45 -30.23 2.03 20.18
CA MET A 45 -30.06 1.41 21.50
C MET A 45 -31.25 1.65 22.43
N SER A 46 -31.81 2.87 22.44
CA SER A 46 -32.95 3.21 23.29
C SER A 46 -34.29 2.61 22.82
N GLY A 47 -34.39 2.18 21.56
CA GLY A 47 -35.64 1.73 20.92
C GLY A 47 -36.49 2.87 20.37
N GLU A 48 -35.93 4.07 20.21
CA GLU A 48 -36.55 5.21 19.50
C GLU A 48 -36.46 5.08 17.97
N LEU A 49 -35.46 4.33 17.48
CA LEU A 49 -35.25 4.04 16.07
C LEU A 49 -35.48 2.54 15.84
N ARG A 50 -36.43 2.21 14.96
CA ARG A 50 -36.80 0.82 14.66
C ARG A 50 -35.81 0.16 13.70
N ILE A 51 -35.34 0.91 12.71
CA ILE A 51 -34.54 0.41 11.59
C ILE A 51 -33.24 1.21 11.46
N VAL A 52 -32.11 0.51 11.35
CA VAL A 52 -30.85 1.10 10.89
C VAL A 52 -30.45 0.45 9.58
N VAL A 53 -30.23 1.27 8.55
CA VAL A 53 -29.68 0.87 7.26
C VAL A 53 -28.18 1.15 7.27
N ALA A 54 -27.38 0.13 7.52
CA ALA A 54 -25.94 0.23 7.72
C ALA A 54 -25.14 -0.35 6.55
N THR A 55 -23.88 0.05 6.46
CA THR A 55 -22.83 -0.75 5.81
C THR A 55 -22.09 -1.58 6.87
N VAL A 56 -21.43 -2.67 6.48
CA VAL A 56 -20.55 -3.54 7.32
C VAL A 56 -19.82 -2.81 8.46
N ALA A 57 -19.29 -1.61 8.21
CA ALA A 57 -18.62 -0.73 9.19
C ALA A 57 -19.45 -0.31 10.44
N PHE A 58 -20.76 -0.55 10.50
CA PHE A 58 -21.55 -0.41 11.74
C PHE A 58 -21.41 -1.62 12.67
N GLY A 59 -21.14 -2.80 12.10
CA GLY A 59 -21.26 -4.08 12.78
C GLY A 59 -20.40 -4.17 14.03
N MET A 60 -19.08 -4.00 13.89
CA MET A 60 -18.08 -4.46 14.89
C MET A 60 -18.27 -3.95 16.34
N GLY A 61 -19.04 -2.89 16.58
CA GLY A 61 -19.25 -2.31 17.92
C GLY A 61 -20.72 -2.22 18.39
N LEU A 62 -21.67 -2.84 17.69
CA LEU A 62 -23.06 -2.87 18.12
C LEU A 62 -23.34 -4.10 18.99
N ASP A 63 -23.62 -3.86 20.28
CA ASP A 63 -24.11 -4.86 21.22
C ASP A 63 -25.48 -4.46 21.76
N LYS A 64 -26.53 -5.07 21.20
CA LYS A 64 -27.93 -4.89 21.58
C LYS A 64 -28.58 -6.27 21.60
N SER A 65 -29.14 -6.67 22.74
CA SER A 65 -29.63 -8.03 22.93
C SER A 65 -30.88 -8.35 22.08
N ASP A 66 -31.73 -7.34 21.89
CA ASP A 66 -33.08 -7.44 21.33
C ASP A 66 -33.19 -7.08 19.83
N VAL A 67 -32.14 -7.33 19.04
CA VAL A 67 -32.23 -7.22 17.57
C VAL A 67 -33.03 -8.40 17.02
N ARG A 68 -34.14 -8.11 16.33
CA ARG A 68 -35.14 -9.08 15.89
C ARG A 68 -35.00 -9.54 14.45
N ALA A 69 -34.48 -8.69 13.57
CA ALA A 69 -34.21 -9.10 12.21
C ALA A 69 -32.99 -8.40 11.61
N ILE A 70 -32.34 -9.08 10.67
CA ILE A 70 -31.20 -8.62 9.90
C ILE A 70 -31.46 -8.97 8.44
N ILE A 71 -31.37 -7.98 7.56
CA ILE A 71 -31.56 -8.18 6.12
C ILE A 71 -30.30 -7.75 5.38
N HIS A 72 -29.69 -8.68 4.67
CA HIS A 72 -28.63 -8.44 3.70
C HIS A 72 -29.26 -8.06 2.36
N TYR A 73 -28.92 -6.89 1.82
CA TYR A 73 -29.42 -6.46 0.50
C TYR A 73 -28.56 -6.96 -0.67
N ASN A 74 -27.36 -7.46 -0.37
CA ASN A 74 -26.40 -8.02 -1.32
C ASN A 74 -25.72 -9.23 -0.68
N MET A 75 -25.15 -10.09 -1.53
CA MET A 75 -24.27 -11.18 -1.11
C MET A 75 -23.12 -10.68 -0.20
N PRO A 76 -22.86 -11.34 0.95
CA PRO A 76 -21.71 -11.05 1.80
C PRO A 76 -20.41 -11.58 1.19
N LYS A 77 -19.28 -10.94 1.52
CA LYS A 77 -17.96 -11.31 0.95
C LYS A 77 -17.43 -12.67 1.40
N SER A 78 -17.86 -13.16 2.55
CA SER A 78 -17.38 -14.42 3.12
C SER A 78 -18.38 -14.97 4.16
N PHE A 79 -18.26 -16.25 4.53
CA PHE A 79 -19.10 -16.84 5.58
C PHE A 79 -18.80 -16.24 6.97
N GLU A 80 -17.55 -15.83 7.23
CA GLU A 80 -17.16 -15.13 8.47
C GLU A 80 -17.91 -13.80 8.61
N ASN A 81 -17.96 -12.99 7.54
CA ASN A 81 -18.72 -11.74 7.54
C ASN A 81 -20.21 -12.02 7.76
N TYR A 82 -20.78 -12.97 7.02
CA TYR A 82 -22.19 -13.33 7.14
C TYR A 82 -22.55 -13.75 8.58
N VAL A 83 -21.80 -14.68 9.17
CA VAL A 83 -22.04 -15.18 10.53
C VAL A 83 -21.82 -14.09 11.59
N GLN A 84 -20.78 -13.26 11.45
CA GLN A 84 -20.53 -12.15 12.37
C GLN A 84 -21.64 -11.09 12.31
N GLU A 85 -22.29 -10.92 11.16
CA GLU A 85 -23.40 -9.98 10.98
C GLU A 85 -24.72 -10.54 11.51
N ILE A 86 -25.11 -11.78 11.13
CA ILE A 86 -26.36 -12.38 11.65
C ILE A 86 -26.29 -12.66 13.15
N GLY A 87 -25.12 -12.96 13.71
CA GLY A 87 -24.86 -13.18 15.15
C GLY A 87 -25.05 -11.94 16.05
N ARG A 88 -25.65 -10.87 15.50
CA ARG A 88 -26.10 -9.68 16.24
C ARG A 88 -27.57 -9.76 16.62
N ALA A 89 -28.36 -10.62 15.96
CA ALA A 89 -29.75 -10.86 16.27
C ALA A 89 -29.92 -11.95 17.34
N GLY A 90 -31.06 -11.97 18.05
CA GLY A 90 -31.45 -13.09 18.92
C GLY A 90 -30.58 -13.30 20.17
N ARG A 91 -29.79 -12.31 20.59
CA ARG A 91 -28.87 -12.41 21.74
C ARG A 91 -29.55 -12.52 23.11
N ASP A 92 -30.82 -12.17 23.19
CA ASP A 92 -31.72 -12.42 24.33
C ASP A 92 -32.33 -13.84 24.32
N GLY A 93 -32.03 -14.68 23.32
CA GLY A 93 -32.59 -16.02 23.16
C GLY A 93 -33.96 -16.07 22.48
N GLU A 94 -34.57 -14.91 22.23
CA GLU A 94 -35.87 -14.82 21.53
C GLU A 94 -35.69 -14.98 20.01
N PRO A 95 -36.69 -15.54 19.31
CA PRO A 95 -36.64 -15.73 17.86
C PRO A 95 -36.20 -14.48 17.09
N SER A 96 -35.40 -14.70 16.05
CA SER A 96 -34.95 -13.66 15.14
C SER A 96 -34.84 -14.17 13.71
N HIS A 97 -35.00 -13.26 12.76
CA HIS A 97 -35.15 -13.59 11.35
C HIS A 97 -34.03 -12.94 10.53
N CYS A 98 -33.27 -13.75 9.79
CA CYS A 98 -32.22 -13.27 8.91
C CYS A 98 -32.61 -13.58 7.46
N HIS A 99 -32.69 -12.55 6.62
CA HIS A 99 -33.02 -12.68 5.21
C HIS A 99 -31.87 -12.11 4.37
N LEU A 100 -31.67 -12.67 3.19
CA LEU A 100 -30.68 -12.20 2.23
C LEU A 100 -31.35 -12.07 0.86
N PHE A 101 -31.17 -10.93 0.22
CA PHE A 101 -31.46 -10.75 -1.19
C PHE A 101 -30.20 -11.04 -1.99
N LEU A 102 -30.33 -11.95 -2.95
CA LEU A 102 -29.28 -12.32 -3.90
C LEU A 102 -29.76 -11.94 -5.30
N ASN A 103 -28.92 -11.26 -6.07
CA ASN A 103 -29.26 -10.93 -7.45
C ASN A 103 -29.15 -12.18 -8.34
N ALA A 104 -30.29 -12.64 -8.88
CA ALA A 104 -30.42 -13.89 -9.65
C ALA A 104 -29.61 -13.92 -10.97
N ASP A 105 -29.20 -12.75 -11.48
CA ASP A 105 -28.30 -12.63 -12.64
C ASP A 105 -26.81 -12.81 -12.27
N GLY A 106 -26.49 -13.09 -11.00
CA GLY A 106 -25.13 -13.21 -10.49
C GLY A 106 -24.38 -11.89 -10.37
N SER A 107 -25.04 -10.74 -10.53
CA SER A 107 -24.40 -9.42 -10.49
C SER A 107 -23.70 -9.12 -9.16
N ASP A 108 -24.17 -9.66 -8.03
CA ASP A 108 -23.47 -9.58 -6.74
C ASP A 108 -22.11 -10.28 -6.77
N LEU A 109 -22.05 -11.49 -7.34
CA LEU A 109 -20.79 -12.24 -7.47
C LEU A 109 -19.84 -11.49 -8.42
N CYS A 110 -20.35 -10.99 -9.55
CA CYS A 110 -19.57 -10.18 -10.49
C CYS A 110 -19.06 -8.88 -9.85
N GLU A 111 -19.87 -8.21 -9.01
CA GLU A 111 -19.50 -7.03 -8.22
C GLU A 111 -18.34 -7.33 -7.28
N LEU A 112 -18.40 -8.45 -6.54
CA LEU A 112 -17.34 -8.81 -5.59
C LEU A 112 -16.05 -9.26 -6.31
N ARG A 113 -16.16 -10.08 -7.35
CA ARG A 113 -15.03 -10.53 -8.18
C ARG A 113 -14.24 -9.36 -8.78
N ARG A 114 -14.92 -8.34 -9.33
CA ARG A 114 -14.22 -7.16 -9.88
C ARG A 114 -13.51 -6.31 -8.81
N HIS A 115 -13.96 -6.32 -7.55
CA HIS A 115 -13.19 -5.69 -6.45
C HIS A 115 -11.94 -6.51 -6.10
N THR A 116 -12.02 -7.84 -6.07
CA THR A 116 -10.84 -8.73 -5.87
C THR A 116 -9.80 -8.55 -6.99
N TYR A 117 -10.17 -8.71 -8.26
CA TYR A 117 -9.27 -8.45 -9.40
C TYR A 117 -8.75 -7.00 -9.42
N GLY A 118 -9.61 -6.07 -9.00
CA GLY A 118 -9.26 -4.67 -8.83
C GLY A 118 -8.14 -4.47 -7.82
N ASN A 119 -8.22 -5.09 -6.64
CA ASN A 119 -7.27 -4.88 -5.53
C ASN A 119 -5.97 -5.70 -5.66
N SER A 120 -5.93 -6.66 -6.56
CA SER A 120 -4.72 -7.40 -6.96
C SER A 120 -3.60 -6.50 -7.51
N VAL A 121 -2.36 -6.96 -7.38
CA VAL A 121 -1.12 -6.20 -7.68
C VAL A 121 -0.38 -6.82 -8.86
N ASP A 122 -0.05 -6.04 -9.90
CA ASP A 122 0.78 -6.55 -11.00
C ASP A 122 2.22 -6.85 -10.55
N ARG A 123 2.80 -7.91 -11.14
CA ARG A 123 4.24 -8.21 -11.09
C ARG A 123 5.13 -6.98 -11.38
N THR A 124 4.72 -6.10 -12.29
CA THR A 124 5.47 -4.87 -12.59
C THR A 124 5.45 -3.85 -11.44
N THR A 125 4.37 -3.79 -10.66
CA THR A 125 4.26 -2.97 -9.45
C THR A 125 5.07 -3.57 -8.31
N VAL A 126 5.05 -4.90 -8.13
CA VAL A 126 5.95 -5.62 -7.20
C VAL A 126 7.41 -5.28 -7.50
N LYS A 127 7.88 -5.42 -8.76
CA LYS A 127 9.26 -5.05 -9.14
C LYS A 127 9.58 -3.56 -8.90
N LYS A 128 8.60 -2.64 -9.02
CA LYS A 128 8.80 -1.22 -8.65
C LYS A 128 8.94 -1.01 -7.14
N LEU A 129 8.20 -1.75 -6.31
CA LEU A 129 8.33 -1.73 -4.86
C LEU A 129 9.70 -2.26 -4.44
N LEU A 130 10.12 -3.41 -4.97
CA LEU A 130 11.42 -4.02 -4.65
C LEU A 130 12.60 -3.08 -4.97
N ARG A 131 12.56 -2.34 -6.08
CA ARG A 131 13.55 -1.31 -6.42
C ARG A 131 13.59 -0.12 -5.44
N LYS A 132 12.53 0.12 -4.67
CA LYS A 132 12.49 1.13 -3.59
C LYS A 132 12.98 0.56 -2.25
N VAL A 133 12.69 -0.72 -1.98
CA VAL A 133 13.08 -1.41 -0.74
C VAL A 133 14.55 -1.83 -0.72
N PHE A 134 15.07 -2.29 -1.87
CA PHE A 134 16.43 -2.79 -2.05
C PHE A 134 17.25 -1.87 -2.98
N PRO A 135 17.63 -0.64 -2.54
CA PRO A 135 18.50 0.22 -3.32
C PRO A 135 19.92 -0.37 -3.39
N ARG A 136 20.51 -0.42 -4.59
CA ARG A 136 21.87 -0.94 -4.80
C ARG A 136 22.90 -0.15 -3.98
N CYS A 137 23.64 -0.84 -3.12
CA CYS A 137 24.71 -0.26 -2.31
C CYS A 137 26.09 -0.41 -2.99
N ARG A 138 27.13 0.16 -2.36
CA ARG A 138 28.54 0.01 -2.78
C ARG A 138 29.36 -0.84 -1.80
N CYS A 139 28.72 -1.59 -0.91
CA CYS A 139 29.44 -2.34 0.13
C CYS A 139 30.28 -3.47 -0.47
N ARG A 140 29.75 -4.22 -1.46
CA ARG A 140 30.50 -5.25 -2.19
C ARG A 140 31.74 -4.69 -2.90
N GLU A 141 31.65 -3.49 -3.49
CA GLU A 141 32.78 -2.79 -4.11
C GLU A 141 33.82 -2.37 -3.06
N LYS A 142 33.39 -1.80 -1.93
CA LYS A 142 34.28 -1.42 -0.82
C LYS A 142 35.01 -2.62 -0.21
N LEU A 143 34.30 -3.71 0.08
CA LEU A 143 34.90 -4.93 0.63
C LEU A 143 35.93 -5.53 -0.36
N ARG A 144 35.62 -5.52 -1.66
CA ARG A 144 36.58 -5.95 -2.69
C ARG A 144 37.85 -5.10 -2.65
N GLN A 145 37.72 -3.77 -2.65
CA GLN A 145 38.87 -2.86 -2.56
C GLN A 145 39.66 -3.00 -1.25
N GLN A 146 39.00 -3.31 -0.12
CA GLN A 146 39.67 -3.58 1.15
C GLN A 146 40.50 -4.87 1.06
N ARG A 147 39.91 -5.98 0.61
CA ARG A 147 40.62 -7.25 0.42
C ARG A 147 41.76 -7.16 -0.59
N GLU A 148 41.60 -6.40 -1.67
CA GLU A 148 42.66 -6.15 -2.65
C GLU A 148 43.83 -5.36 -2.02
N ARG A 149 43.55 -4.42 -1.11
CA ARG A 149 44.60 -3.68 -0.35
C ARG A 149 45.27 -4.54 0.71
N GLU A 150 44.51 -5.34 1.45
CA GLU A 150 45.02 -6.28 2.46
C GLU A 150 45.95 -7.31 1.80
N ARG A 151 45.54 -7.89 0.66
CA ARG A 151 46.37 -8.80 -0.14
C ARG A 151 47.61 -8.11 -0.71
N ALA A 152 47.52 -6.84 -1.13
CA ALA A 152 48.69 -6.08 -1.58
C ALA A 152 49.67 -5.77 -0.44
N ALA A 153 49.17 -5.55 0.79
CA ALA A 153 50.00 -5.33 1.97
C ALA A 153 50.72 -6.61 2.44
N GLN A 154 50.10 -7.78 2.27
CA GLN A 154 50.71 -9.08 2.62
C GLN A 154 51.81 -9.56 1.65
N VAL A 155 52.00 -8.89 0.51
CA VAL A 155 53.07 -9.20 -0.47
C VAL A 155 54.34 -8.34 -0.23
N GLN A 156 54.40 -7.61 0.89
CA GLN A 156 55.56 -6.79 1.29
C GLN A 156 56.16 -7.23 2.64
N GLU A 157 56.41 -8.53 2.82
CA GLU A 157 57.51 -8.97 3.70
C GLU A 157 58.75 -9.19 2.82
N PRO A 158 59.89 -8.51 3.09
CA PRO A 158 61.13 -8.77 2.37
C PRO A 158 61.71 -10.10 2.86
N GLU A 159 62.06 -10.98 1.93
CA GLU A 159 62.94 -12.12 2.21
C GLU A 159 64.26 -11.57 2.76
N PHE A 160 64.56 -11.87 4.03
CA PHE A 160 65.90 -11.66 4.59
C PHE A 160 66.80 -12.78 4.06
N GLU A 161 67.73 -12.42 3.18
CA GLU A 161 68.85 -13.29 2.82
C GLU A 161 69.74 -13.50 4.07
N GLU A 162 69.64 -14.67 4.71
CA GLU A 162 70.65 -15.11 5.68
C GLU A 162 71.87 -15.65 4.93
N ASP A 163 72.85 -14.78 4.69
CA ASP A 163 74.18 -15.17 4.24
C ASP A 163 74.86 -16.08 5.28
N GLY A 164 75.32 -17.23 4.82
CA GLY A 164 75.59 -18.41 5.64
C GLY A 164 76.64 -18.31 6.75
N ILE A 165 76.44 -19.15 7.76
CA ILE A 165 77.48 -19.61 8.69
C ILE A 165 77.50 -21.14 8.66
N ASP A 166 78.58 -21.71 8.11
CA ASP A 166 78.88 -23.14 8.19
C ASP A 166 79.50 -23.47 9.56
N TYR A 167 79.02 -24.54 10.20
CA TYR A 167 79.76 -25.20 11.28
C TYR A 167 79.48 -26.71 11.33
N ALA A 168 79.76 -27.41 10.24
CA ALA A 168 79.88 -28.86 10.27
C ALA A 168 81.16 -29.30 11.01
N MET A 169 81.07 -29.62 12.31
CA MET A 169 82.01 -30.50 13.03
C MET A 169 81.47 -30.85 14.43
N LEU A 170 80.93 -32.05 14.60
CA LEU A 170 81.31 -33.03 15.63
C LEU A 170 80.53 -34.34 15.42
N SER A 171 81.27 -35.44 15.36
CA SER A 171 80.82 -36.80 15.04
C SER A 171 80.55 -37.68 16.28
N GLU A 172 80.06 -38.91 16.01
CA GLU A 172 79.93 -40.11 16.88
C GLU A 172 78.71 -40.21 17.84
N ASP A 173 78.02 -41.35 17.98
CA ASP A 173 77.91 -42.56 17.12
C ASP A 173 76.66 -43.43 17.50
N ALA A 174 76.38 -44.47 16.68
CA ALA A 174 75.84 -45.79 17.03
C ALA A 174 74.32 -46.00 17.34
N ASN A 175 73.70 -46.80 16.44
CA ASN A 175 72.86 -48.00 16.67
C ASN A 175 71.94 -48.08 17.92
N THR A 176 70.66 -48.49 17.79
CA THR A 176 70.23 -49.92 17.65
C THR A 176 68.69 -50.01 17.42
N PRO A 177 68.12 -51.03 16.72
CA PRO A 177 66.69 -51.09 16.33
C PRO A 177 65.82 -52.18 17.05
N ALA A 178 64.53 -52.26 16.63
CA ALA A 178 63.51 -53.33 16.87
C ALA A 178 62.68 -53.23 18.18
N GLN A 179 61.47 -53.83 18.39
CA GLN A 179 60.65 -54.89 17.75
C GLN A 179 59.12 -54.56 17.82
N VAL A 180 58.27 -54.85 16.81
CA VAL A 180 57.40 -56.06 16.56
C VAL A 180 56.30 -56.42 17.59
N SER A 181 55.01 -56.28 17.20
CA SER A 181 53.86 -57.22 17.41
C SER A 181 52.54 -56.55 16.98
N THR A 182 51.89 -56.92 15.86
CA THR A 182 50.88 -58.00 15.66
C THR A 182 49.61 -57.91 16.52
N GLY A 183 48.47 -57.61 15.90
CA GLY A 183 47.13 -57.76 16.47
C GLY A 183 46.05 -57.17 15.55
N LEU A 184 45.13 -58.00 15.06
CA LEU A 184 43.94 -57.59 14.30
C LEU A 184 42.79 -57.31 15.27
N ASP A 185 41.96 -56.30 14.99
CA ASP A 185 40.55 -56.49 14.63
C ASP A 185 39.83 -55.16 14.34
N ASN A 186 38.72 -55.24 13.59
CA ASN A 186 37.90 -54.09 13.18
C ASN A 186 37.22 -53.41 14.38
N ASP A 187 37.08 -52.08 14.33
CA ASP A 187 35.73 -51.50 14.30
C ASP A 187 35.67 -50.07 13.74
N GLN A 188 34.44 -49.56 13.62
CA GLN A 188 34.04 -48.49 12.70
C GLN A 188 34.35 -47.05 13.14
N ASN A 189 34.29 -46.15 12.14
CA ASN A 189 34.01 -44.71 12.19
C ASN A 189 35.14 -43.67 12.38
N THR A 190 34.91 -42.56 11.66
CA THR A 190 35.50 -41.19 11.75
C THR A 190 36.88 -40.88 11.12
N ALA A 191 36.82 -39.91 10.19
CA ALA A 191 37.75 -38.79 9.94
C ALA A 191 39.10 -39.00 9.18
N SER A 192 39.13 -38.35 7.99
CA SER A 192 40.20 -37.46 7.49
C SER A 192 41.57 -37.99 7.03
N ALA A 193 41.69 -38.18 5.69
CA ALA A 193 42.81 -37.76 4.83
C ALA A 193 42.30 -37.81 3.37
N VAL A 194 42.16 -36.71 2.63
CA VAL A 194 43.21 -35.92 1.94
C VAL A 194 44.15 -36.79 1.10
N CYS A 195 43.77 -36.99 -0.17
CA CYS A 195 44.67 -37.30 -1.28
C CYS A 195 44.24 -36.47 -2.49
N ASN A 196 45.18 -35.79 -3.14
CA ASN A 196 44.90 -34.86 -4.23
C ASN A 196 44.49 -35.58 -5.52
N HIS A 197 43.56 -34.99 -6.28
CA HIS A 197 43.71 -34.94 -7.74
C HIS A 197 43.15 -33.63 -8.27
N GLU A 198 43.96 -32.97 -9.09
CA GLU A 198 43.63 -31.69 -9.74
C GLU A 198 42.65 -31.92 -10.90
N THR A 199 41.49 -31.27 -10.87
CA THR A 199 40.76 -30.90 -12.08
C THR A 199 40.12 -29.54 -11.89
N ALA A 200 40.37 -28.63 -12.83
CA ALA A 200 39.87 -27.28 -12.80
C ALA A 200 38.36 -27.24 -13.12
N ASP A 201 37.53 -27.01 -12.09
CA ASP A 201 36.30 -26.24 -12.24
C ASP A 201 35.88 -25.67 -10.88
N SER A 202 35.96 -24.35 -10.71
CA SER A 202 35.49 -23.68 -9.49
C SER A 202 34.32 -22.77 -9.84
N SER A 203 33.15 -23.38 -9.95
CA SER A 203 31.88 -22.70 -9.74
C SER A 203 31.93 -21.92 -8.42
N GLU A 204 32.04 -20.59 -8.49
CA GLU A 204 31.84 -19.75 -7.30
C GLU A 204 30.39 -19.92 -6.85
N ALA A 205 30.18 -20.72 -5.81
CA ALA A 205 28.91 -20.76 -5.11
C ALA A 205 28.54 -19.32 -4.67
N PRO A 206 27.27 -18.89 -4.78
CA PRO A 206 26.90 -17.50 -4.49
C PRO A 206 27.35 -17.11 -3.08
N LEU A 207 28.30 -16.18 -3.00
CA LEU A 207 28.79 -15.64 -1.73
C LEU A 207 27.60 -15.14 -0.89
N PRO A 208 27.51 -15.48 0.40
CA PRO A 208 26.44 -14.97 1.26
C PRO A 208 26.49 -13.44 1.30
N CYS A 209 25.32 -12.81 1.49
CA CYS A 209 25.16 -11.36 1.45
C CYS A 209 26.21 -10.68 2.36
N SER A 210 27.04 -9.87 1.74
CA SER A 210 28.23 -9.22 2.33
C SER A 210 27.91 -7.84 2.92
N CYS A 211 26.72 -7.32 2.63
CA CYS A 211 26.21 -6.08 3.18
C CYS A 211 25.68 -6.27 4.62
N PRO A 212 26.03 -5.42 5.59
CA PRO A 212 25.48 -5.45 6.95
C PRO A 212 24.01 -4.96 7.05
N GLY A 213 23.34 -4.74 5.92
CA GLY A 213 22.03 -4.11 5.82
C GLY A 213 22.10 -2.59 5.95
N HIS A 214 21.32 -1.91 5.11
CA HIS A 214 21.15 -0.46 5.11
C HIS A 214 19.80 -0.08 5.71
N VAL A 215 19.72 1.09 6.34
CA VAL A 215 18.43 1.66 6.78
C VAL A 215 17.84 2.46 5.63
N VAL A 216 16.69 2.03 5.14
CA VAL A 216 15.98 2.58 3.98
C VAL A 216 14.68 3.21 4.43
N ALA A 217 14.43 4.45 4.02
CA ALA A 217 13.15 5.14 4.24
C ALA A 217 12.37 5.26 2.93
N VAL A 218 11.18 4.67 2.89
CA VAL A 218 10.26 4.70 1.75
C VAL A 218 9.05 5.59 2.13
N PRO A 219 8.93 6.83 1.63
CA PRO A 219 7.82 7.72 1.97
C PRO A 219 6.47 7.12 1.59
N VAL A 220 5.53 7.09 2.54
CA VAL A 220 4.24 6.40 2.40
C VAL A 220 3.44 7.00 1.24
N GLU A 221 3.14 8.30 1.29
CA GLU A 221 2.31 8.96 0.25
C GLU A 221 2.93 8.84 -1.15
N ALA A 222 4.25 9.04 -1.28
CA ALA A 222 4.93 8.95 -2.57
C ALA A 222 5.07 7.50 -3.07
N ALA A 223 5.08 6.49 -2.19
CA ALA A 223 5.05 5.09 -2.58
C ALA A 223 3.64 4.68 -3.02
N VAL A 224 2.61 5.04 -2.23
CA VAL A 224 1.19 4.87 -2.53
C VAL A 224 0.85 5.43 -3.92
N GLN A 225 1.27 6.67 -4.22
CA GLN A 225 1.06 7.30 -5.52
C GLN A 225 1.92 6.71 -6.65
N ALA A 226 3.17 6.30 -6.40
CA ALA A 226 4.04 5.75 -7.45
C ALA A 226 3.72 4.29 -7.83
N LEU A 227 3.04 3.57 -6.94
CA LEU A 227 2.66 2.16 -7.12
C LEU A 227 1.17 1.97 -7.44
N ASP A 228 0.33 2.99 -7.19
CA ASP A 228 -1.15 2.92 -7.20
C ASP A 228 -1.68 1.80 -6.28
N MET A 229 -1.10 1.71 -5.08
CA MET A 229 -1.42 0.74 -4.04
C MET A 229 -1.78 1.45 -2.75
N THR A 230 -2.69 0.90 -1.94
CA THR A 230 -2.99 1.46 -0.62
C THR A 230 -1.83 1.25 0.35
N GLU A 231 -1.81 2.01 1.45
CA GLU A 231 -0.78 1.90 2.49
C GLU A 231 -0.75 0.49 3.09
N GLU A 232 -1.92 -0.09 3.34
CA GLU A 232 -2.10 -1.44 3.88
C GLU A 232 -1.62 -2.51 2.89
N GLY A 233 -1.83 -2.29 1.58
CA GLY A 233 -1.34 -3.18 0.53
C GLY A 233 0.20 -3.19 0.46
N ILE A 234 0.84 -2.04 0.62
CA ILE A 234 2.31 -1.95 0.70
C ILE A 234 2.81 -2.60 1.99
N ALA A 235 2.19 -2.28 3.13
CA ALA A 235 2.55 -2.87 4.43
C ALA A 235 2.43 -4.41 4.41
N THR A 236 1.38 -4.96 3.82
CA THR A 236 1.18 -6.42 3.67
C THR A 236 2.33 -7.08 2.91
N LEU A 237 2.78 -6.49 1.79
CA LEU A 237 3.93 -7.01 1.04
C LEU A 237 5.23 -6.92 1.84
N LEU A 238 5.44 -5.87 2.63
CA LEU A 238 6.61 -5.73 3.51
C LEU A 238 6.59 -6.80 4.62
N CYS A 239 5.44 -7.05 5.25
CA CYS A 239 5.27 -8.12 6.23
C CYS A 239 5.58 -9.50 5.63
N TYR A 240 5.21 -9.77 4.37
CA TYR A 240 5.58 -11.03 3.70
C TYR A 240 7.09 -11.18 3.47
N LEU A 241 7.84 -10.08 3.24
CA LEU A 241 9.31 -10.11 3.12
C LEU A 241 9.99 -10.37 4.47
N GLU A 242 9.44 -9.82 5.56
CA GLU A 242 9.95 -9.98 6.93
C GLU A 242 9.65 -11.37 7.51
N LEU A 243 8.45 -11.89 7.29
CA LEU A 243 8.02 -13.23 7.74
C LEU A 243 8.63 -14.37 6.89
N HIS A 244 9.31 -14.07 5.79
CA HIS A 244 9.98 -15.08 4.99
C HIS A 244 11.13 -15.75 5.76
N GLN A 245 11.37 -17.05 5.52
CA GLN A 245 12.41 -17.81 6.26
C GLN A 245 13.81 -17.19 6.15
N ARG A 246 14.11 -16.52 5.03
CA ARG A 246 15.39 -15.81 4.82
C ARG A 246 15.43 -14.40 5.41
N LYS A 247 14.35 -13.91 6.04
CA LYS A 247 14.19 -12.57 6.64
C LYS A 247 14.81 -11.45 5.79
N TRP A 248 14.25 -11.24 4.60
CA TRP A 248 14.87 -10.36 3.60
C TRP A 248 14.90 -8.89 4.03
N ILE A 249 13.98 -8.48 4.91
CA ILE A 249 13.97 -7.18 5.56
C ILE A 249 13.59 -7.31 7.04
N GLU A 250 13.88 -6.26 7.80
CA GLU A 250 13.33 -5.99 9.13
C GLU A 250 12.53 -4.68 9.05
N VAL A 251 11.29 -4.68 9.55
CA VAL A 251 10.40 -3.50 9.53
C VAL A 251 10.55 -2.74 10.85
N LEU A 252 11.02 -1.50 10.74
CA LEU A 252 11.29 -0.61 11.87
C LEU A 252 10.13 0.38 12.06
N GLN A 253 10.11 1.08 13.20
CA GLN A 253 9.06 2.06 13.48
C GLN A 253 9.00 3.18 12.43
N PRO A 254 7.81 3.49 11.86
CA PRO A 254 7.67 4.57 10.89
C PRO A 254 8.07 5.93 11.45
N ILE A 255 8.82 6.70 10.66
CA ILE A 255 9.25 8.05 11.03
C ILE A 255 9.04 9.05 9.91
N ARG A 256 9.00 10.34 10.28
CA ARG A 256 9.15 11.46 9.35
C ARG A 256 10.62 11.55 8.92
N ALA A 257 10.94 11.02 7.74
CA ALA A 257 12.32 10.74 7.31
C ALA A 257 12.98 11.92 6.58
N PHE A 258 12.19 12.81 6.00
CA PHE A 258 12.69 14.00 5.32
C PHE A 258 12.80 15.15 6.31
N CYS A 259 13.81 16.00 6.14
CA CYS A 259 13.95 17.24 6.89
C CYS A 259 14.11 18.42 5.95
N THR A 260 13.31 19.46 6.18
CA THR A 260 13.45 20.78 5.59
C THR A 260 14.01 21.73 6.64
N ILE A 261 15.13 22.38 6.35
CA ILE A 261 15.73 23.44 7.16
C ILE A 261 15.60 24.76 6.41
N GLN A 262 14.91 25.74 7.02
CA GLN A 262 14.83 27.11 6.53
C GLN A 262 15.84 28.01 7.26
N PHE A 263 16.53 28.86 6.50
CA PHE A 263 17.60 29.75 6.96
C PHE A 263 17.14 31.21 6.80
N TYR A 264 16.54 31.81 7.84
CA TYR A 264 16.08 33.21 7.78
C TYR A 264 17.25 34.22 7.70
N GLY A 265 18.45 33.83 8.14
CA GLY A 265 19.69 34.59 7.94
C GLY A 265 20.30 34.52 6.53
N GLY A 266 19.56 33.99 5.54
CA GLY A 266 20.01 33.92 4.15
C GLY A 266 21.08 32.85 3.85
N PRO A 267 21.64 32.83 2.62
CA PRO A 267 22.55 31.77 2.19
C PRO A 267 23.98 31.92 2.76
N GLY A 268 24.26 33.03 3.45
CA GLY A 268 25.46 33.20 4.26
C GLY A 268 25.45 32.28 5.48
N LEU A 269 24.32 32.19 6.18
CA LEU A 269 24.13 31.36 7.37
C LEU A 269 24.28 29.87 7.05
N LEU A 270 23.69 29.41 5.93
CA LEU A 270 23.87 28.04 5.43
C LEU A 270 25.36 27.71 5.19
N ARG A 271 26.10 28.60 4.54
CA ARG A 271 27.54 28.41 4.26
C ARG A 271 28.40 28.44 5.52
N GLN A 272 28.05 29.25 6.52
CA GLN A 272 28.72 29.24 7.83
C GLN A 272 28.48 27.92 8.55
N LEU A 273 27.22 27.48 8.64
CA LEU A 273 26.85 26.25 9.36
C LEU A 273 27.35 24.99 8.66
N ALA A 274 27.42 24.97 7.33
CA ALA A 274 28.04 23.88 6.57
C ALA A 274 29.57 23.76 6.78
N ARG A 275 30.22 24.74 7.44
CA ARG A 275 31.62 24.63 7.88
C ARG A 275 31.77 24.14 9.32
N THR A 276 30.76 24.39 10.18
CA THR A 276 30.83 24.09 11.62
C THR A 276 30.06 22.84 12.04
N ASN A 277 29.03 22.44 11.28
CA ASN A 277 28.18 21.29 11.62
C ASN A 277 28.30 20.19 10.54
N PRO A 278 28.68 18.96 10.91
CA PRO A 278 28.94 17.89 9.94
C PRO A 278 27.66 17.40 9.25
N ILE A 279 26.50 17.45 9.90
CA ILE A 279 25.21 17.01 9.33
C ILE A 279 24.83 17.94 8.17
N ILE A 280 24.91 19.26 8.38
CA ILE A 280 24.63 20.26 7.33
C ILE A 280 25.68 20.17 6.22
N ALA A 281 26.96 20.00 6.56
CA ALA A 281 28.04 19.83 5.57
C ALA A 281 27.79 18.62 4.66
N ALA A 282 27.46 17.47 5.25
CA ALA A 282 27.18 16.24 4.53
C ALA A 282 25.88 16.33 3.71
N ALA A 283 24.82 16.95 4.24
CA ALA A 283 23.57 17.21 3.51
C ALA A 283 23.80 18.08 2.25
N VAL A 284 24.56 19.18 2.35
CA VAL A 284 24.93 20.02 1.19
C VAL A 284 25.79 19.24 0.20
N ALA A 285 26.71 18.38 0.66
CA ALA A 285 27.51 17.52 -0.21
C ALA A 285 26.66 16.45 -0.93
N MET A 286 25.61 15.92 -0.28
CA MET A 286 24.63 15.04 -0.93
C MET A 286 23.82 15.77 -2.00
N GLY A 287 23.35 16.98 -1.70
CA GLY A 287 22.60 17.82 -2.66
C GLY A 287 23.40 18.07 -3.94
N ARG A 288 24.67 18.46 -3.80
CA ARG A 288 25.61 18.62 -4.93
C ARG A 288 25.78 17.34 -5.76
N LYS A 289 25.88 16.17 -5.12
CA LYS A 289 25.93 14.87 -5.84
C LYS A 289 24.62 14.52 -6.56
N LYS A 290 23.48 15.07 -6.13
CA LYS A 290 22.19 14.97 -6.81
C LYS A 290 21.96 16.10 -7.84
N GLY A 291 22.97 16.93 -8.13
CA GLY A 291 22.89 18.04 -9.09
C GLY A 291 22.20 19.30 -8.56
N VAL A 292 21.87 19.36 -7.26
CA VAL A 292 21.23 20.52 -6.64
C VAL A 292 22.31 21.50 -6.16
N ASP A 293 22.30 22.72 -6.70
CA ASP A 293 23.11 23.80 -6.14
C ASP A 293 22.34 24.53 -5.01
N HIS A 294 23.01 24.64 -3.86
CA HIS A 294 22.51 25.34 -2.69
C HIS A 294 23.21 26.69 -2.45
N SER A 295 24.04 27.16 -3.39
CA SER A 295 24.83 28.40 -3.28
C SER A 295 24.01 29.65 -2.92
N ALA A 296 22.79 29.75 -3.45
CA ALA A 296 21.86 30.86 -3.25
C ALA A 296 20.56 30.47 -2.51
N SER A 297 20.41 29.22 -2.07
CA SER A 297 19.17 28.74 -1.44
C SER A 297 19.10 29.05 0.05
N ASN A 298 17.94 29.53 0.50
CA ASN A 298 17.58 29.67 1.92
C ASN A 298 16.88 28.43 2.50
N ARG A 299 16.76 27.35 1.71
CA ARG A 299 16.15 26.07 2.08
C ARG A 299 17.11 24.92 1.76
N LEU A 300 17.31 24.04 2.75
CA LEU A 300 18.02 22.77 2.58
C LEU A 300 17.03 21.65 2.88
N GLU A 301 16.88 20.71 1.96
CA GLU A 301 15.95 19.59 2.07
C GLU A 301 16.68 18.29 1.75
N PHE A 302 16.55 17.30 2.64
CA PHE A 302 17.25 16.02 2.50
C PHE A 302 16.55 14.91 3.29
N ASN A 303 16.75 13.67 2.84
CA ASN A 303 16.37 12.49 3.59
C ASN A 303 17.43 12.24 4.69
N VAL A 304 17.00 12.31 5.95
CA VAL A 304 17.86 12.18 7.14
C VAL A 304 18.33 10.73 7.33
N VAL A 305 17.52 9.76 6.93
CA VAL A 305 17.84 8.32 6.99
C VAL A 305 18.93 7.99 5.97
N GLU A 306 18.75 8.44 4.72
CA GLU A 306 19.76 8.29 3.66
C GLU A 306 21.09 8.96 4.05
N LEU A 307 21.03 10.11 4.74
CA LEU A 307 22.22 10.80 5.23
C LEU A 307 22.92 10.01 6.34
N ALA A 308 22.17 9.57 7.35
CA ALA A 308 22.71 8.83 8.49
C ALA A 308 23.35 7.50 8.05
N ASP A 309 22.67 6.72 7.21
CA ASP A 309 23.18 5.46 6.66
C ASP A 309 24.48 5.65 5.87
N ARG A 310 24.53 6.65 4.96
CA ARG A 310 25.74 6.95 4.16
C ARG A 310 26.93 7.41 5.01
N MET A 311 26.69 8.03 6.15
CA MET A 311 27.72 8.52 7.06
C MET A 311 28.07 7.52 8.19
N GLY A 312 27.33 6.42 8.31
CA GLY A 312 27.48 5.46 9.42
C GLY A 312 27.05 6.03 10.77
N TRP A 313 26.10 6.97 10.79
CA TRP A 313 25.58 7.59 12.00
C TRP A 313 24.30 6.93 12.49
N GLU A 314 24.11 6.90 13.81
CA GLU A 314 22.83 6.54 14.41
C GLU A 314 21.76 7.60 14.13
N LEU A 315 20.55 7.14 13.83
CA LEU A 315 19.47 7.97 13.33
C LEU A 315 18.89 8.93 14.38
N GLU A 316 18.69 8.49 15.63
CA GLU A 316 18.10 9.33 16.67
C GLU A 316 19.04 10.43 17.19
N PRO A 317 20.36 10.20 17.41
CA PRO A 317 21.31 11.28 17.66
C PRO A 317 21.29 12.36 16.56
N VAL A 318 21.35 11.97 15.28
CA VAL A 318 21.28 12.92 14.15
C VAL A 318 19.97 13.72 14.17
N ARG A 319 18.83 13.09 14.50
CA ARG A 319 17.53 13.77 14.63
C ARG A 319 17.50 14.72 15.83
N ARG A 320 18.10 14.36 16.96
CA ARG A 320 18.25 15.22 18.15
C ARG A 320 19.09 16.46 17.82
N ASP A 321 20.24 16.27 17.17
CA ASP A 321 21.14 17.37 16.77
C ASP A 321 20.46 18.33 15.78
N ILE A 322 19.71 17.81 14.80
CA ILE A 322 18.93 18.63 13.87
C ILE A 322 17.88 19.49 14.59
N ARG A 323 17.23 18.97 15.65
CA ARG A 323 16.31 19.77 16.49
C ARG A 323 17.07 20.82 17.30
N ALA A 324 18.23 20.45 17.85
CA ALA A 324 19.08 21.34 18.64
C ALA A 324 19.63 22.54 17.84
N LEU A 325 19.78 22.44 16.51
CA LEU A 325 20.19 23.55 15.63
C LEU A 325 19.35 24.83 15.79
N LYS A 326 18.10 24.75 16.26
CA LYS A 326 17.25 25.92 16.55
C LYS A 326 17.84 26.84 17.63
N TRP A 327 18.74 26.32 18.45
CA TRP A 327 19.30 26.98 19.62
C TRP A 327 20.83 27.11 19.52
N LYS A 328 21.35 28.25 19.99
CA LYS A 328 22.79 28.50 20.14
C LYS A 328 23.07 28.93 21.57
N ARG A 329 23.99 28.24 22.24
CA ARG A 329 24.46 28.63 23.57
C ARG A 329 25.25 29.93 23.49
N THR A 330 24.93 30.88 24.35
CA THR A 330 25.73 32.07 24.63
C THR A 330 26.66 31.76 25.80
N ASN A 331 27.86 32.36 25.84
CA ASN A 331 28.87 32.07 26.86
C ASN A 331 28.55 32.66 28.25
N THR A 332 27.27 32.89 28.57
CA THR A 332 26.79 33.65 29.72
C THR A 332 26.00 32.81 30.73
N GLY A 333 25.80 31.51 30.47
CA GLY A 333 25.10 30.59 31.36
C GLY A 333 25.66 29.17 31.28
N GLY A 334 25.77 28.50 32.42
CA GLY A 334 26.29 27.13 32.56
C GLY A 334 25.20 26.16 32.98
N GLY A 335 24.27 25.84 32.08
CA GLY A 335 23.21 24.85 32.30
C GLY A 335 23.06 23.89 31.11
N GLU A 336 22.62 22.67 31.40
CA GLU A 336 22.31 21.65 30.40
C GLU A 336 20.90 21.85 29.80
N MET A 337 20.66 21.25 28.63
CA MET A 337 19.37 21.36 27.92
C MET A 337 18.29 20.50 28.59
N PRO A 338 17.07 21.03 28.85
CA PRO A 338 15.96 20.24 29.37
C PRO A 338 15.31 19.36 28.27
N GLU A 339 14.97 18.11 28.60
CA GLU A 339 14.45 17.11 27.65
C GLU A 339 12.92 17.13 27.43
N THR A 340 12.27 18.30 27.37
CA THR A 340 10.78 18.38 27.33
C THR A 340 10.18 19.02 26.06
N ASN A 341 9.15 18.38 25.51
CA ASN A 341 8.54 18.71 24.20
C ASN A 341 7.43 19.80 24.26
N SER A 342 7.57 20.86 25.05
CA SER A 342 6.50 21.86 25.26
C SER A 342 6.84 23.28 24.74
N GLU A 343 6.39 23.60 23.53
CA GLU A 343 6.74 24.82 22.78
C GLU A 343 6.40 26.14 23.52
N ALA A 344 5.39 26.14 24.40
CA ALA A 344 4.91 27.33 25.08
C ALA A 344 5.74 27.74 26.32
N PHE A 345 6.53 26.81 26.89
CA PHE A 345 7.29 27.05 28.13
C PHE A 345 8.80 27.24 27.89
N GLU A 346 9.32 26.80 26.74
CA GLU A 346 10.75 26.86 26.38
C GLU A 346 11.33 28.28 26.32
N THR A 347 10.63 29.23 25.70
CA THR A 347 11.28 30.47 25.20
C THR A 347 11.80 31.38 26.33
N THR A 348 11.07 31.53 27.43
CA THR A 348 11.46 32.37 28.55
C THR A 348 12.61 31.73 29.34
N VAL A 349 12.52 30.43 29.63
CA VAL A 349 13.49 29.69 30.45
C VAL A 349 14.84 29.54 29.73
N LEU A 350 14.83 29.21 28.43
CA LEU A 350 16.08 29.05 27.65
C LEU A 350 16.88 30.34 27.54
N SER A 351 16.23 31.51 27.49
CA SER A 351 16.94 32.80 27.49
C SER A 351 17.71 33.07 28.79
N VAL A 352 17.17 32.62 29.94
CA VAL A 352 17.79 32.74 31.26
C VAL A 352 18.96 31.76 31.43
N ILE A 353 18.90 30.59 30.79
CA ILE A 353 19.96 29.57 30.81
C ILE A 353 21.09 29.90 29.79
N GLY A 354 20.92 30.93 28.96
CA GLY A 354 21.93 31.36 28.00
C GLY A 354 21.83 30.64 26.64
N TYR A 355 20.62 30.44 26.13
CA TYR A 355 20.37 29.96 24.77
C TYR A 355 19.56 30.99 23.96
N GLN A 356 20.05 31.30 22.75
CA GLN A 356 19.38 32.19 21.79
C GLN A 356 18.91 31.41 20.55
N ARG A 357 17.83 31.87 19.91
CA ARG A 357 17.35 31.30 18.64
C ARG A 357 18.32 31.64 17.50
N THR A 358 18.69 30.65 16.70
CA THR A 358 19.63 30.78 15.57
C THR A 358 19.04 31.41 14.31
N GLY A 359 17.72 31.64 14.26
CA GLY A 359 17.02 32.00 13.02
C GLY A 359 16.91 30.83 12.04
N LEU A 360 16.92 29.59 12.56
CA LEU A 360 16.71 28.36 11.80
C LEU A 360 15.39 27.70 12.19
N LEU A 361 14.68 27.16 11.20
CA LEU A 361 13.52 26.32 11.41
C LEU A 361 13.75 24.98 10.72
N ALA A 362 14.00 23.94 11.52
CA ALA A 362 14.03 22.55 11.09
C ALA A 362 12.65 21.90 11.30
N GLU A 363 12.09 21.37 10.23
CA GLU A 363 10.83 20.62 10.19
C GLU A 363 11.12 19.23 9.61
N PHE A 364 10.50 18.20 10.20
CA PHE A 364 10.53 16.84 9.64
C PHE A 364 9.23 16.60 8.88
N THR A 365 9.31 16.07 7.66
CA THR A 365 8.18 15.77 6.77
C THR A 365 8.15 14.29 6.41
N ASP A 366 7.07 13.88 5.74
CA ASP A 366 6.95 12.59 5.04
C ASP A 366 7.11 11.36 5.94
N VAL A 367 5.99 10.92 6.51
CA VAL A 367 5.90 9.61 7.18
C VAL A 367 6.35 8.55 6.18
N SER A 368 7.30 7.73 6.60
CA SER A 368 8.00 6.77 5.76
C SER A 368 8.03 5.41 6.44
N PHE A 369 7.81 4.35 5.67
CA PHE A 369 8.19 3.01 6.08
C PHE A 369 9.71 2.99 6.29
N LEU A 370 10.15 2.61 7.49
CA LEU A 370 11.55 2.50 7.84
C LEU A 370 11.92 1.01 7.84
N LEU A 371 12.90 0.62 7.04
CA LEU A 371 13.25 -0.77 6.79
C LEU A 371 14.76 -0.96 6.96
N ARG A 372 15.21 -2.10 7.50
CA ARG A 372 16.59 -2.56 7.30
C ARG A 372 16.60 -3.60 6.19
N ALA A 373 17.40 -3.38 5.15
CA ALA A 373 17.45 -4.25 3.96
C ALA A 373 18.88 -4.36 3.40
N PRO A 374 19.31 -5.54 2.89
CA PRO A 374 20.58 -5.69 2.18
C PRO A 374 20.57 -4.94 0.84
N GLY A 375 21.67 -4.26 0.53
CA GLY A 375 21.83 -3.51 -0.73
C GLY A 375 22.63 -4.22 -1.82
N ASP A 376 23.06 -5.46 -1.60
CA ASP A 376 23.95 -6.23 -2.47
C ASP A 376 23.29 -7.47 -3.12
N LEU A 377 21.95 -7.57 -3.06
CA LEU A 377 21.18 -8.59 -3.77
C LEU A 377 21.46 -8.53 -5.29
N THR A 378 21.63 -9.71 -5.89
CA THR A 378 21.75 -9.86 -7.35
C THR A 378 20.39 -9.69 -8.02
N ASP A 379 20.40 -9.45 -9.34
CA ASP A 379 19.14 -9.32 -10.10
C ASP A 379 18.34 -10.63 -10.09
N ASP A 380 18.99 -11.80 -10.07
CA ASP A 380 18.34 -13.10 -9.93
C ASP A 380 17.67 -13.28 -8.55
N GLN A 381 18.33 -12.84 -7.47
CA GLN A 381 17.75 -12.84 -6.12
C GLN A 381 16.57 -11.87 -6.02
N LEU A 382 16.64 -10.70 -6.67
CA LEU A 382 15.52 -9.75 -6.71
C LEU A 382 14.33 -10.30 -7.52
N ASP A 383 14.59 -11.12 -8.54
CA ASP A 383 13.54 -11.81 -9.28
C ASP A 383 12.94 -12.98 -8.48
N GLU A 384 13.73 -13.78 -7.74
CA GLU A 384 13.24 -14.76 -6.76
C GLU A 384 12.31 -14.10 -5.70
N VAL A 385 12.71 -12.94 -5.17
CA VAL A 385 11.90 -12.13 -4.25
C VAL A 385 10.61 -11.64 -4.93
N SER A 386 10.69 -11.24 -6.20
CA SER A 386 9.52 -10.83 -7.00
C SER A 386 8.57 -11.99 -7.27
N ASP A 387 9.08 -13.20 -7.50
CA ASP A 387 8.29 -14.41 -7.72
C ASP A 387 7.58 -14.85 -6.45
N PHE A 388 8.28 -14.85 -5.31
CA PHE A 388 7.66 -15.13 -4.01
C PHE A 388 6.50 -14.17 -3.70
N LEU A 389 6.73 -12.86 -3.80
CA LEU A 389 5.67 -11.87 -3.51
C LEU A 389 4.51 -11.96 -4.48
N TYR A 390 4.79 -12.14 -5.78
CA TYR A 390 3.73 -12.24 -6.79
C TYR A 390 2.91 -13.53 -6.61
N GLY A 391 3.55 -14.67 -6.32
CA GLY A 391 2.87 -15.92 -6.00
C GLY A 391 2.01 -15.85 -4.73
N ARG A 392 2.41 -15.04 -3.73
CA ARG A 392 1.55 -14.75 -2.56
C ARG A 392 0.31 -13.96 -2.95
N VAL A 393 0.45 -12.92 -3.76
CA VAL A 393 -0.68 -12.11 -4.27
C VAL A 393 -1.65 -12.96 -5.11
N GLU A 394 -1.13 -13.76 -6.05
CA GLU A 394 -1.92 -14.63 -6.92
C GLU A 394 -2.63 -15.74 -6.12
N SER A 395 -1.96 -16.34 -5.13
CA SER A 395 -2.59 -17.33 -4.24
C SER A 395 -3.69 -16.72 -3.37
N GLN A 396 -3.52 -15.48 -2.90
CA GLN A 396 -4.56 -14.75 -2.17
C GLN A 396 -5.76 -14.46 -3.08
N GLU A 397 -5.54 -13.85 -4.26
CA GLU A 397 -6.59 -13.56 -5.26
C GLU A 397 -7.40 -14.83 -5.57
N ARG A 398 -6.71 -15.94 -5.88
CA ARG A 398 -7.33 -17.23 -6.20
C ARG A 398 -8.12 -17.82 -5.03
N THR A 399 -7.70 -17.58 -3.78
CA THR A 399 -8.41 -18.03 -2.59
C THR A 399 -9.67 -17.19 -2.34
N GLU A 400 -9.57 -15.87 -2.43
CA GLU A 400 -10.73 -14.97 -2.32
C GLU A 400 -11.80 -15.28 -3.38
N LEU A 401 -11.41 -15.49 -4.64
CA LEU A 401 -12.34 -15.85 -5.72
C LEU A 401 -13.05 -17.19 -5.48
N ARG A 402 -12.34 -18.20 -4.95
CA ARG A 402 -12.95 -19.49 -4.57
C ARG A 402 -13.92 -19.34 -3.41
N GLN A 403 -13.57 -18.56 -2.38
CA GLN A 403 -14.45 -18.26 -1.25
C GLN A 403 -15.73 -17.56 -1.73
N LEU A 404 -15.61 -16.55 -2.59
CA LEU A 404 -16.77 -15.88 -3.21
C LEU A 404 -17.66 -16.86 -3.97
N LYS A 405 -17.09 -17.74 -4.81
CA LYS A 405 -17.87 -18.75 -5.54
C LYS A 405 -18.57 -19.74 -4.61
N ALA A 406 -17.89 -20.20 -3.55
CA ALA A 406 -18.46 -21.12 -2.56
C ALA A 406 -19.62 -20.48 -1.77
N VAL A 407 -19.48 -19.22 -1.35
CA VAL A 407 -20.55 -18.46 -0.68
C VAL A 407 -21.74 -18.25 -1.62
N PHE A 408 -21.50 -17.87 -2.88
CA PHE A 408 -22.55 -17.68 -3.86
C PHE A 408 -23.34 -18.97 -4.10
N GLN A 409 -22.66 -20.10 -4.29
CA GLN A 409 -23.30 -21.40 -4.49
C GLN A 409 -24.15 -21.79 -3.26
N ALA A 410 -23.56 -21.76 -2.06
CA ALA A 410 -24.25 -22.15 -0.83
C ALA A 410 -25.48 -21.28 -0.52
N LEU A 411 -25.45 -19.99 -0.87
CA LEU A 411 -26.62 -19.10 -0.74
C LEU A 411 -27.66 -19.37 -1.84
N THR A 412 -27.22 -19.66 -3.07
CA THR A 412 -28.11 -19.99 -4.19
C THR A 412 -28.87 -21.29 -3.93
N ASP A 413 -28.20 -22.33 -3.44
CA ASP A 413 -28.76 -23.66 -3.17
C ASP A 413 -29.93 -23.65 -2.16
N VAL A 414 -29.98 -22.64 -1.28
CA VAL A 414 -31.05 -22.45 -0.28
C VAL A 414 -32.01 -21.30 -0.65
N SER A 415 -31.73 -20.54 -1.70
CA SER A 415 -32.52 -19.37 -2.11
C SER A 415 -33.85 -19.75 -2.78
N HIS A 416 -34.91 -18.99 -2.50
CA HIS A 416 -36.14 -19.04 -3.29
C HIS A 416 -36.00 -18.06 -4.46
N ASP A 417 -36.63 -18.36 -5.59
CA ASP A 417 -36.69 -17.44 -6.73
C ASP A 417 -37.32 -16.09 -6.35
N GLU A 418 -38.27 -16.11 -5.41
CA GLU A 418 -39.11 -14.97 -5.04
C GLU A 418 -39.36 -14.89 -3.53
N PHE A 419 -39.38 -13.66 -3.00
CA PHE A 419 -39.31 -13.43 -1.54
C PHE A 419 -40.59 -13.84 -0.78
N TRP A 420 -41.76 -13.89 -1.44
CA TRP A 420 -43.03 -14.20 -0.77
C TRP A 420 -43.06 -15.62 -0.21
N HIS A 421 -42.27 -16.55 -0.77
CA HIS A 421 -42.15 -17.92 -0.29
C HIS A 421 -41.62 -18.03 1.16
N CYS A 422 -40.97 -16.98 1.67
CA CYS A 422 -40.50 -16.90 3.05
C CYS A 422 -40.92 -15.59 3.78
N ALA A 423 -41.96 -14.90 3.29
CA ALA A 423 -42.42 -13.63 3.84
C ALA A 423 -43.36 -13.76 5.04
N GLU A 424 -44.15 -14.83 5.11
CA GLU A 424 -45.09 -15.09 6.22
C GLU A 424 -44.51 -16.10 7.23
N GLU A 425 -44.00 -17.23 6.73
CA GLU A 425 -43.31 -18.24 7.53
C GLU A 425 -41.90 -18.53 6.99
N VAL A 426 -40.97 -18.91 7.87
CA VAL A 426 -39.61 -19.28 7.47
C VAL A 426 -39.57 -20.75 7.06
N ASP A 427 -39.06 -21.04 5.85
CA ASP A 427 -38.73 -22.42 5.45
C ASP A 427 -37.63 -22.97 6.38
N ARG A 428 -38.05 -23.85 7.30
CA ARG A 428 -37.16 -24.45 8.29
C ARG A 428 -36.18 -25.43 7.66
N ALA A 429 -36.53 -26.11 6.57
CA ALA A 429 -35.67 -27.09 5.93
C ALA A 429 -34.46 -26.38 5.29
N ARG A 430 -34.73 -25.32 4.51
CA ARG A 430 -33.67 -24.47 3.92
C ARG A 430 -32.86 -23.72 4.97
N SER A 431 -33.51 -23.24 6.03
CA SER A 431 -32.82 -22.58 7.15
C SER A 431 -31.86 -23.54 7.87
N GLU A 432 -32.25 -24.79 8.14
CA GLU A 432 -31.35 -25.77 8.74
C GLU A 432 -30.26 -26.23 7.76
N GLN A 433 -30.56 -26.40 6.46
CA GLN A 433 -29.56 -26.70 5.43
C GLN A 433 -28.43 -25.66 5.42
N LEU A 434 -28.77 -24.36 5.39
CA LEU A 434 -27.77 -23.29 5.45
C LEU A 434 -26.96 -23.35 6.76
N LYS A 435 -27.59 -23.60 7.91
CA LYS A 435 -26.89 -23.74 9.19
C LYS A 435 -25.98 -24.96 9.24
N VAL A 436 -26.29 -26.05 8.54
CA VAL A 436 -25.40 -27.21 8.39
C VAL A 436 -24.20 -26.84 7.53
N THR A 437 -24.41 -26.26 6.35
CA THR A 437 -23.31 -25.81 5.46
C THR A 437 -22.36 -24.84 6.17
N LEU A 438 -22.89 -23.90 6.96
CA LEU A 438 -22.08 -22.98 7.76
C LEU A 438 -21.30 -23.71 8.87
N ARG A 439 -21.94 -24.62 9.62
CA ARG A 439 -21.26 -25.41 10.65
C ARG A 439 -20.12 -26.23 10.06
N GLU A 440 -20.38 -26.95 8.97
CA GLU A 440 -19.35 -27.71 8.26
C GLU A 440 -18.18 -26.84 7.78
N TYR A 441 -18.44 -25.59 7.36
CA TYR A 441 -17.37 -24.66 6.96
C TYR A 441 -16.45 -24.29 8.14
N PHE A 442 -17.01 -24.06 9.34
CA PHE A 442 -16.22 -23.70 10.53
C PHE A 442 -15.65 -24.90 11.30
N GLU A 443 -16.25 -26.09 11.16
CA GLU A 443 -15.79 -27.34 11.79
C GLU A 443 -14.70 -28.05 10.98
N LYS A 444 -14.66 -27.84 9.65
CA LYS A 444 -13.50 -28.24 8.84
C LYS A 444 -12.29 -27.45 9.32
N GLU A 445 -11.25 -28.15 9.80
CA GLU A 445 -9.96 -27.49 10.06
C GLU A 445 -9.55 -26.72 8.80
N PRO A 446 -9.07 -25.47 8.93
CA PRO A 446 -8.52 -24.74 7.80
C PRO A 446 -7.24 -25.44 7.37
N THR A 447 -7.38 -26.40 6.46
CA THR A 447 -6.27 -27.14 5.86
C THR A 447 -5.43 -26.13 5.07
N LEU A 448 -4.39 -25.62 5.73
CA LEU A 448 -3.43 -24.66 5.17
C LEU A 448 -2.67 -25.20 3.94
N ASN A 449 -2.88 -26.48 3.61
CA ASN A 449 -2.64 -27.06 2.31
C ASN A 449 -3.98 -27.32 1.60
N VAL A 450 -4.43 -26.36 0.78
CA VAL A 450 -5.12 -26.74 -0.46
C VAL A 450 -4.05 -27.32 -1.38
N SER A 451 -3.75 -28.59 -1.14
CA SER A 451 -2.98 -29.43 -2.05
C SER A 451 -3.57 -29.34 -3.46
N SER A 452 -2.70 -29.58 -4.45
CA SER A 452 -3.10 -29.82 -5.83
C SER A 452 -4.24 -30.84 -5.96
N ASP A 453 -5.10 -30.62 -6.96
CA ASP A 453 -6.27 -31.43 -7.35
C ASP A 453 -7.43 -31.43 -6.33
N SER A 454 -8.72 -31.37 -6.74
CA SER A 454 -9.31 -31.73 -8.04
C SER A 454 -10.52 -30.87 -8.43
N CYS A 455 -10.43 -29.54 -8.34
CA CYS A 455 -11.33 -28.64 -9.07
C CYS A 455 -10.56 -28.11 -10.27
N GLY A 456 -10.99 -28.48 -11.48
CA GLY A 456 -10.31 -28.09 -12.71
C GLY A 456 -10.06 -26.59 -12.76
N GLU A 457 -8.94 -26.20 -13.36
CA GLU A 457 -8.75 -24.82 -13.78
C GLU A 457 -9.88 -24.48 -14.74
N GLU A 458 -10.88 -23.75 -14.24
CA GLU A 458 -11.82 -23.02 -15.07
C GLU A 458 -11.01 -21.93 -15.78
N GLN A 459 -10.34 -22.35 -16.86
CA GLN A 459 -9.86 -21.44 -17.88
C GLN A 459 -11.09 -20.64 -18.29
N GLU A 460 -11.13 -19.37 -17.89
CA GLU A 460 -12.22 -18.46 -18.24
C GLU A 460 -12.34 -18.45 -19.76
N GLU A 461 -13.31 -19.21 -20.27
CA GLU A 461 -13.46 -19.46 -21.69
C GLU A 461 -13.60 -18.09 -22.36
N GLN A 462 -12.73 -17.80 -23.33
CA GLN A 462 -12.58 -16.45 -23.87
C GLN A 462 -13.77 -16.09 -24.78
N VAL A 463 -14.92 -15.83 -24.17
CA VAL A 463 -16.13 -15.40 -24.85
C VAL A 463 -15.82 -14.10 -25.61
N PRO A 464 -15.93 -14.08 -26.94
CA PRO A 464 -15.59 -12.90 -27.72
C PRO A 464 -16.47 -11.70 -27.35
N LEU A 465 -15.84 -10.56 -27.06
CA LEU A 465 -16.55 -9.33 -26.70
C LEU A 465 -17.31 -8.76 -27.90
N LYS A 466 -18.65 -8.85 -27.86
CA LYS A 466 -19.53 -8.27 -28.88
C LYS A 466 -19.27 -6.77 -29.13
N ASN A 467 -18.78 -6.04 -28.12
CA ASN A 467 -18.56 -4.60 -28.13
C ASN A 467 -17.08 -4.18 -28.11
N GLU A 468 -16.12 -5.09 -28.40
CA GLU A 468 -14.67 -4.82 -28.22
C GLU A 468 -14.19 -3.53 -28.90
N GLY A 469 -14.66 -3.26 -30.13
CA GLY A 469 -14.28 -2.07 -30.89
C GLY A 469 -14.70 -0.75 -30.21
N GLN A 470 -15.86 -0.74 -29.54
CA GLN A 470 -16.34 0.41 -28.76
C GLN A 470 -15.48 0.58 -27.50
N VAL A 471 -15.23 -0.51 -26.76
CA VAL A 471 -14.37 -0.49 -25.56
C VAL A 471 -12.97 0.05 -25.88
N ARG A 472 -12.34 -0.41 -26.98
CA ARG A 472 -11.05 0.12 -27.46
C ARG A 472 -11.13 1.58 -27.90
N ALA A 473 -12.24 2.03 -28.48
CA ALA A 473 -12.44 3.44 -28.82
C ALA A 473 -12.56 4.32 -27.58
N ASP A 474 -13.30 3.88 -26.56
CA ASP A 474 -13.46 4.61 -25.29
C ASP A 474 -12.15 4.64 -24.48
N ILE A 475 -11.39 3.54 -24.43
CA ILE A 475 -10.03 3.51 -23.85
C ILE A 475 -9.11 4.53 -24.55
N ARG A 476 -9.07 4.55 -25.90
CA ARG A 476 -8.25 5.52 -26.64
C ARG A 476 -8.71 6.95 -26.39
N SER A 477 -10.01 7.21 -26.42
CA SER A 477 -10.61 8.53 -26.10
C SER A 477 -10.20 9.00 -24.69
N PHE A 478 -10.27 8.09 -23.71
CA PHE A 478 -9.86 8.34 -22.32
C PHE A 478 -8.37 8.68 -22.19
N VAL A 479 -7.49 7.86 -22.77
CA VAL A 479 -6.02 8.08 -22.68
C VAL A 479 -5.58 9.34 -23.42
N CYS A 480 -6.23 9.70 -24.54
CA CYS A 480 -5.96 10.95 -25.25
C CYS A 480 -6.42 12.18 -24.46
N LEU A 481 -7.59 12.12 -23.82
CA LEU A 481 -8.13 13.20 -22.99
C LEU A 481 -7.26 13.46 -21.74
N HIS A 482 -6.64 12.42 -21.19
CA HIS A 482 -5.80 12.48 -19.98
C HIS A 482 -4.32 12.16 -20.25
N HIS A 483 -3.79 12.67 -21.36
CA HIS A 483 -2.42 12.42 -21.81
C HIS A 483 -1.33 12.97 -20.86
N ASP A 484 -1.71 13.81 -19.89
CA ASP A 484 -0.88 14.34 -18.81
C ASP A 484 -0.55 13.28 -17.73
N ARG A 485 -1.32 12.18 -17.68
CA ARG A 485 -1.23 11.15 -16.64
C ARG A 485 -0.70 9.82 -17.18
N ASN A 486 0.15 9.18 -16.39
CA ASN A 486 0.60 7.81 -16.66
C ASN A 486 -0.41 6.82 -16.04
N PHE A 487 -1.22 6.19 -16.89
CA PHE A 487 -2.12 5.10 -16.47
C PHE A 487 -1.49 3.72 -16.68
N THR A 488 -1.90 2.75 -15.85
CA THR A 488 -1.69 1.32 -16.08
C THR A 488 -2.97 0.70 -16.67
N GLY A 489 -2.88 -0.51 -17.25
CA GLY A 489 -4.07 -1.20 -17.73
C GLY A 489 -5.09 -1.48 -16.62
N ARG A 490 -4.63 -1.85 -15.41
CA ARG A 490 -5.50 -2.02 -14.24
C ARG A 490 -6.10 -0.70 -13.77
N ALA A 491 -5.37 0.42 -13.82
CA ALA A 491 -5.91 1.74 -13.49
C ALA A 491 -7.13 2.11 -14.36
N ILE A 492 -7.02 1.89 -15.68
CA ILE A 492 -8.11 2.14 -16.62
C ILE A 492 -9.30 1.23 -16.30
N ALA A 493 -9.06 -0.07 -16.09
CA ALA A 493 -10.11 -1.02 -15.69
C ALA A 493 -10.78 -0.60 -14.36
N ARG A 494 -10.02 -0.19 -13.33
CA ARG A 494 -10.57 0.32 -12.07
C ARG A 494 -11.50 1.52 -12.29
N ILE A 495 -11.10 2.51 -13.09
CA ILE A 495 -11.94 3.69 -13.40
C ILE A 495 -13.23 3.27 -14.14
N PHE A 496 -13.10 2.41 -15.15
CA PHE A 496 -14.22 1.98 -16.00
C PHE A 496 -15.24 1.11 -15.24
N HIS A 497 -14.80 0.35 -14.22
CA HIS A 497 -15.67 -0.33 -13.25
C HIS A 497 -16.08 0.56 -12.05
N GLY A 498 -15.56 1.77 -11.94
CA GLY A 498 -15.82 2.70 -10.82
C GLY A 498 -15.28 2.24 -9.46
N ILE A 499 -14.09 1.63 -9.46
CA ILE A 499 -13.34 1.19 -8.28
C ILE A 499 -12.30 2.27 -7.94
N THR A 500 -12.40 2.86 -6.75
CA THR A 500 -11.52 3.96 -6.31
C THR A 500 -10.10 3.47 -6.02
N SER A 501 -9.06 4.17 -6.49
CA SER A 501 -7.66 3.91 -6.09
C SER A 501 -7.00 5.16 -5.52
N PRO A 502 -5.77 5.08 -4.96
CA PRO A 502 -5.02 6.26 -4.51
C PRO A 502 -4.75 7.27 -5.63
N CYS A 503 -4.37 6.83 -6.83
CA CYS A 503 -4.19 7.72 -7.98
C CYS A 503 -5.52 8.14 -8.63
N TYR A 504 -6.57 7.33 -8.46
CA TYR A 504 -7.87 7.50 -9.11
C TYR A 504 -9.02 7.51 -8.08
N PRO A 505 -9.10 8.54 -7.21
CA PRO A 505 -10.11 8.61 -6.16
C PRO A 505 -11.50 8.93 -6.72
N ALA A 506 -12.53 8.26 -6.20
CA ALA A 506 -13.93 8.41 -6.65
C ALA A 506 -14.48 9.84 -6.52
N GLN A 507 -13.93 10.68 -5.64
CA GLN A 507 -14.29 12.10 -5.49
C GLN A 507 -13.94 12.94 -6.72
N VAL A 508 -12.89 12.54 -7.44
CA VAL A 508 -12.43 13.16 -8.70
C VAL A 508 -13.14 12.49 -9.88
N TRP A 509 -12.96 11.18 -10.03
CA TRP A 509 -13.39 10.45 -11.22
C TRP A 509 -14.89 10.13 -11.25
N GLY A 510 -15.55 9.98 -10.10
CA GLY A 510 -17.00 9.80 -10.01
C GLY A 510 -17.83 11.01 -10.44
N ARG A 511 -17.18 12.15 -10.75
CA ARG A 511 -17.81 13.29 -11.44
C ARG A 511 -17.80 13.13 -12.95
N ASP A 512 -16.77 12.47 -13.50
CA ASP A 512 -16.69 12.15 -14.92
C ASP A 512 -17.50 10.88 -15.23
N ARG A 513 -18.81 11.08 -15.33
CA ARG A 513 -19.79 10.03 -15.63
C ARG A 513 -19.65 9.42 -17.02
N ARG A 514 -18.78 9.95 -17.90
CA ARG A 514 -18.58 9.39 -19.24
C ARG A 514 -17.81 8.06 -19.18
N TYR A 515 -16.82 7.97 -18.30
CA TYR A 515 -15.95 6.80 -18.17
C TYR A 515 -16.11 6.09 -16.82
N TRP A 516 -16.57 6.78 -15.78
CA TRP A 516 -16.78 6.15 -14.48
C TRP A 516 -18.00 5.22 -14.48
N ARG A 517 -17.78 3.92 -14.29
CA ARG A 517 -18.80 2.85 -14.35
C ARG A 517 -19.43 2.66 -15.76
N SER A 518 -18.70 2.98 -16.84
CA SER A 518 -19.23 2.88 -18.20
C SER A 518 -19.24 1.47 -18.79
N HIS A 519 -18.36 0.57 -18.32
CA HIS A 519 -18.23 -0.82 -18.82
C HIS A 519 -18.31 -1.84 -17.68
N LEU A 520 -19.47 -1.90 -17.02
CA LEU A 520 -19.74 -2.92 -15.98
C LEU A 520 -20.13 -4.28 -16.57
N ASP A 521 -20.50 -4.31 -17.85
CA ASP A 521 -20.87 -5.47 -18.67
C ASP A 521 -19.67 -6.26 -19.21
N VAL A 522 -18.48 -5.68 -19.15
CA VAL A 522 -17.22 -6.27 -19.63
C VAL A 522 -16.49 -6.90 -18.43
N ASP A 523 -15.86 -8.06 -18.60
CA ASP A 523 -15.02 -8.63 -17.55
C ASP A 523 -13.78 -7.76 -17.24
N PHE A 524 -13.40 -7.70 -15.96
CA PHE A 524 -12.30 -6.86 -15.47
C PHE A 524 -10.95 -7.26 -16.07
N ASN A 525 -10.66 -8.56 -16.22
CA ASN A 525 -9.41 -9.04 -16.78
C ASN A 525 -9.35 -8.84 -18.29
N GLN A 526 -10.47 -9.04 -19.00
CA GLN A 526 -10.58 -8.68 -20.42
C GLN A 526 -10.36 -7.18 -20.63
N LEU A 527 -11.01 -6.32 -19.84
CA LEU A 527 -10.85 -4.87 -19.91
C LEU A 527 -9.42 -4.43 -19.59
N ARG A 528 -8.79 -5.02 -18.55
CA ARG A 528 -7.37 -4.82 -18.23
C ARG A 528 -6.47 -5.17 -19.42
N ARG A 529 -6.73 -6.29 -20.10
CA ARG A 529 -5.97 -6.74 -21.28
C ARG A 529 -6.06 -5.74 -22.43
N LEU A 530 -7.28 -5.36 -22.81
CA LEU A 530 -7.54 -4.36 -23.85
C LEU A 530 -6.85 -3.02 -23.52
N ALA A 531 -6.91 -2.59 -22.26
CA ALA A 531 -6.25 -1.37 -21.81
C ALA A 531 -4.71 -1.45 -21.90
N VAL A 532 -4.10 -2.60 -21.57
CA VAL A 532 -2.64 -2.80 -21.78
C VAL A 532 -2.29 -2.75 -23.27
N GLU A 533 -3.04 -3.42 -24.13
CA GLU A 533 -2.79 -3.44 -25.58
C GLU A 533 -2.88 -2.05 -26.20
N GLU A 534 -3.93 -1.27 -25.89
CA GLU A 534 -4.08 0.10 -26.40
C GLU A 534 -3.00 1.05 -25.84
N LEU A 535 -2.60 0.90 -24.57
CA LEU A 535 -1.48 1.67 -24.00
C LEU A 535 -0.15 1.36 -24.70
N VAL A 536 0.09 0.09 -25.09
CA VAL A 536 1.27 -0.32 -25.86
C VAL A 536 1.21 0.27 -27.28
N ARG A 537 0.07 0.16 -27.98
CA ARG A 537 -0.15 0.74 -29.32
C ARG A 537 0.13 2.25 -29.33
N ILE A 538 -0.51 3.01 -28.44
CA ILE A 538 -0.32 4.46 -28.31
C ILE A 538 1.16 4.81 -28.05
N ARG A 539 1.89 3.97 -27.32
CA ARG A 539 3.32 4.21 -27.02
C ARG A 539 4.24 3.89 -28.22
N ILE A 540 3.90 2.87 -29.01
CA ILE A 540 4.56 2.57 -30.28
C ILE A 540 4.33 3.72 -31.28
N ASP A 541 3.09 4.18 -31.43
CA ASP A 541 2.74 5.27 -32.35
C ASP A 541 3.45 6.58 -32.00
N LYS A 542 3.56 6.90 -30.69
CA LYS A 542 4.34 8.06 -30.21
C LYS A 542 5.83 7.93 -30.56
N ASN A 543 6.43 6.74 -30.36
CA ASN A 543 7.83 6.52 -30.73
C ASN A 543 8.04 6.65 -32.26
N ASN A 544 7.17 6.04 -33.07
CA ASN A 544 7.25 6.07 -34.54
C ASN A 544 7.07 7.48 -35.12
N ASN A 545 6.17 8.29 -34.56
CA ASN A 545 6.03 9.70 -34.95
C ASN A 545 7.23 10.56 -34.50
N THR A 546 7.93 10.17 -33.43
CA THR A 546 9.14 10.86 -32.98
C THR A 546 10.34 10.57 -33.89
N THR A 547 10.47 9.35 -34.42
CA THR A 547 11.50 9.00 -35.41
C THR A 547 11.20 9.57 -36.80
N CYS A 548 9.93 9.63 -37.22
CA CYS A 548 9.56 10.20 -38.52
C CYS A 548 9.90 11.71 -38.63
N ASN A 549 9.75 12.45 -37.52
CA ASN A 549 10.10 13.88 -37.45
C ASN A 549 11.61 14.19 -37.49
N GLN A 550 12.50 13.19 -37.55
CA GLN A 550 13.93 13.39 -37.79
C GLN A 550 14.33 13.26 -39.27
N SER A 551 13.48 12.72 -40.14
CA SER A 551 13.78 12.52 -41.57
C SER A 551 13.23 13.60 -42.51
N SER A 552 12.49 14.59 -41.98
CA SER A 552 11.74 15.57 -42.77
C SER A 552 12.07 17.02 -42.37
N ARG A 553 13.26 17.50 -42.75
CA ARG A 553 13.65 18.92 -42.67
C ARG A 553 14.26 19.42 -43.98
N VAL A 554 13.41 19.65 -44.99
CA VAL A 554 13.73 20.48 -46.17
C VAL A 554 12.47 21.23 -46.60
N GLY A 555 12.51 22.57 -46.61
CA GLY A 555 11.39 23.44 -47.05
C GLY A 555 10.17 23.47 -46.09
N GLU A 556 9.36 24.53 -46.04
CA GLU A 556 9.39 25.81 -46.75
C GLU A 556 8.72 26.93 -45.91
N THR A 557 8.89 28.16 -46.40
CA THR A 557 8.50 29.46 -45.84
C THR A 557 7.08 29.66 -45.29
N THR A 558 6.97 30.46 -44.23
CA THR A 558 5.75 31.12 -43.75
C THR A 558 5.10 32.03 -44.81
N PRO A 559 3.77 32.27 -44.72
CA PRO A 559 3.35 33.66 -44.49
C PRO A 559 2.22 33.86 -43.45
N ARG A 560 2.09 35.11 -42.99
CA ARG A 560 1.04 35.60 -42.07
C ARG A 560 -0.34 35.71 -42.74
N ALA A 561 -1.40 35.46 -41.98
CA ALA A 561 -2.58 36.34 -41.87
C ALA A 561 -3.43 35.92 -40.66
N GLY A 562 -4.12 36.86 -40.02
CA GLY A 562 -5.04 36.56 -38.90
C GLY A 562 -6.47 36.99 -39.19
N ARG A 563 -7.41 36.45 -38.41
CA ARG A 563 -8.66 37.12 -38.01
C ARG A 563 -9.39 36.31 -36.93
N ASP A 564 -9.92 37.02 -35.93
CA ASP A 564 -10.90 36.49 -34.98
C ASP A 564 -12.20 36.14 -35.70
N TYR A 565 -12.84 35.03 -35.33
CA TYR A 565 -14.29 34.89 -35.45
C TYR A 565 -14.90 34.09 -34.30
N ASP A 566 -16.01 34.63 -33.83
CA ASP A 566 -16.88 34.15 -32.75
C ASP A 566 -17.46 32.76 -33.04
N LEU A 567 -17.69 31.94 -32.01
CA LEU A 567 -18.38 30.65 -32.13
C LEU A 567 -19.59 30.61 -31.20
N THR A 568 -20.74 30.96 -31.77
CA THR A 568 -22.07 30.68 -31.22
C THR A 568 -22.82 29.68 -32.10
N LEU A 569 -23.85 29.05 -31.52
CA LEU A 569 -24.86 28.18 -32.14
C LEU A 569 -24.47 26.70 -32.41
N PRO A 570 -25.45 25.77 -32.50
CA PRO A 570 -26.79 25.77 -31.88
C PRO A 570 -27.14 24.47 -31.12
N CYS A 571 -28.19 24.53 -30.30
CA CYS A 571 -28.83 23.38 -29.68
C CYS A 571 -30.03 22.90 -30.53
N PRO A 572 -30.16 21.62 -30.89
CA PRO A 572 -31.35 21.09 -31.55
C PRO A 572 -32.42 20.63 -30.54
N THR A 573 -33.66 21.03 -30.77
CA THR A 573 -34.82 20.73 -29.91
C THR A 573 -35.49 19.40 -30.26
N SER A 574 -35.79 18.61 -29.22
CA SER A 574 -36.94 17.71 -29.04
C SER A 574 -37.49 16.90 -30.22
N ASN A 575 -37.56 15.58 -30.03
CA ASN A 575 -38.82 14.87 -30.28
C ASN A 575 -39.04 13.72 -29.28
N THR A 576 -40.30 13.37 -29.04
CA THR A 576 -40.76 12.59 -27.87
C THR A 576 -40.96 11.10 -28.15
N ASN A 577 -40.58 10.21 -27.22
CA ASN A 577 -41.49 9.25 -26.54
C ASN A 577 -40.76 8.22 -25.64
N ALA A 578 -41.54 7.47 -24.87
CA ALA A 578 -41.19 6.38 -23.94
C ALA A 578 -40.62 6.80 -22.57
N ALA A 579 -41.49 6.78 -21.56
CA ALA A 579 -41.12 6.72 -20.15
C ALA A 579 -40.83 5.27 -19.72
N VAL A 580 -40.05 5.07 -18.66
CA VAL A 580 -40.52 4.51 -17.37
C VAL A 580 -39.47 4.81 -16.28
N SER A 581 -40.01 5.17 -15.11
CA SER A 581 -39.41 5.49 -13.82
C SER A 581 -38.06 4.87 -13.43
N ASN A 582 -37.16 5.74 -12.93
CA ASN A 582 -36.42 5.43 -11.69
C ASN A 582 -36.19 6.73 -10.88
N MET A 583 -37.01 6.94 -9.85
CA MET A 583 -37.24 8.24 -9.23
C MET A 583 -36.32 8.49 -8.02
N TYR A 584 -35.17 9.14 -8.25
CA TYR A 584 -34.29 9.58 -7.17
C TYR A 584 -34.75 10.90 -6.53
N ILE A 585 -35.10 10.87 -5.25
CA ILE A 585 -35.34 12.09 -4.45
C ILE A 585 -34.00 12.70 -4.05
N CYS A 586 -33.61 13.77 -4.74
CA CYS A 586 -32.44 14.58 -4.41
C CYS A 586 -32.84 15.77 -3.53
N VAL A 587 -32.58 15.69 -2.22
CA VAL A 587 -32.87 16.81 -1.29
C VAL A 587 -31.86 17.94 -1.50
N ARG A 588 -32.36 19.03 -2.08
CA ARG A 588 -31.57 20.20 -2.52
C ARG A 588 -31.41 21.20 -1.37
N GLN A 589 -30.26 21.17 -0.70
CA GLN A 589 -29.94 22.09 0.40
C GLN A 589 -29.68 23.50 -0.15
N ARG A 590 -30.60 24.46 0.09
CA ARG A 590 -30.41 25.87 -0.29
C ARG A 590 -29.61 26.60 0.80
N HIS A 591 -28.47 27.17 0.42
CA HIS A 591 -27.90 28.27 1.19
C HIS A 591 -28.81 29.50 1.06
N LEU A 592 -29.13 30.13 2.20
CA LEU A 592 -29.64 31.50 2.25
C LEU A 592 -28.58 32.37 2.93
N GLN A 593 -28.01 33.30 2.16
CA GLN A 593 -27.26 34.42 2.72
C GLN A 593 -28.28 35.47 3.19
N GLY A 594 -28.28 35.75 4.50
CA GLY A 594 -29.09 36.82 5.10
C GLY A 594 -28.18 37.96 5.53
N SER A 595 -28.28 39.11 4.86
CA SER A 595 -27.48 40.31 5.20
C SER A 595 -27.91 40.93 6.52
N ALA A 596 -26.96 41.46 7.27
CA ALA A 596 -27.21 42.16 8.53
C ALA A 596 -27.95 43.50 8.30
N ARG A 597 -28.96 43.78 9.12
CA ARG A 597 -29.39 45.16 9.46
C ARG A 597 -29.81 45.25 10.92
N THR A 598 -29.35 46.32 11.55
CA THR A 598 -29.57 46.73 12.94
C THR A 598 -30.98 47.25 13.21
N ALA A 599 -31.55 46.92 14.38
CA ALA A 599 -32.53 47.76 15.09
C ALA A 599 -32.48 47.45 16.61
N HIS A 600 -32.90 48.42 17.42
CA HIS A 600 -32.67 48.51 18.87
C HIS A 600 -33.76 47.87 19.77
N SER A 601 -33.41 47.79 21.06
CA SER A 601 -34.30 47.84 22.25
C SER A 601 -34.99 46.53 22.64
N SER A 602 -34.72 45.98 23.84
CA SER A 602 -35.38 46.31 25.14
C SER A 602 -36.66 45.46 25.32
N ILE A 603 -36.94 44.74 26.40
CA ILE A 603 -36.50 44.74 27.81
C ILE A 603 -36.59 43.29 28.33
N GLY A 604 -35.79 42.90 29.33
CA GLY A 604 -35.95 41.62 30.03
C GLY A 604 -36.74 41.76 31.34
N ILE A 605 -37.18 40.64 31.93
CA ILE A 605 -37.32 40.35 33.38
C ILE A 605 -37.99 38.97 33.54
N SER A 606 -37.59 38.24 34.59
CA SER A 606 -38.05 36.91 35.06
C SER A 606 -37.92 35.74 34.08
#